data_AF-A0A101CFE8-F1
#
_entry.id   AF-A0A101CFE8-F1
#
_cell.length_a   1.000
_cell.length_b   1.000
_cell.length_c   1.000
_cell.angle_alpha   90.00
_cell.angle_beta   90.00
_cell.angle_gamma   90.00
#
_symmetry.space_group_name_H-M   'P 1'
#
loop_
_entity.id
_entity.type
_entity.pdbx_description
1 polymer ?
#
loop_
_entity_poly.entity_id
_entity_poly.type
_entity_poly.pdbx_seq_one_letter_code
_entity_poly.pdbx_strand_id
1 'polypeptide(L)'
;MIAFWTFLFYFSTAFFVFSLLYLIFEKFKNKDGFKGVIFFVSSFILVSFSENRICNSIIDELTSDIRTNRLILEKNNFITKNDLLTLKHSSQRHNYSEKKYGVKVLPSKEDLFFKKDFVNNKYWLYYTKYSFSRKIAVGYIELK
;
A
#
# COMPACT_ATOMS: atom_id res chain seq x y z
N MET A 1 -4.51 5.10 -14.33
CA MET A 1 -4.92 3.83 -13.70
C MET A 1 -4.88 3.89 -12.17
N ILE A 2 -3.79 4.36 -11.54
CA ILE A 2 -3.68 4.48 -10.06
C ILE A 2 -4.80 5.33 -9.45
N ALA A 3 -5.17 6.45 -10.07
CA ALA A 3 -6.27 7.31 -9.58
C ALA A 3 -7.61 6.58 -9.50
N PHE A 4 -7.94 5.75 -10.51
CA PHE A 4 -9.15 4.93 -10.52
C PHE A 4 -9.16 3.92 -9.36
N TRP A 5 -8.06 3.19 -9.17
CA TRP A 5 -7.95 2.24 -8.07
C TRP A 5 -8.00 2.92 -6.70
N THR A 6 -7.39 4.10 -6.58
CA THR A 6 -7.44 4.94 -5.37
C THR A 6 -8.86 5.34 -5.02
N PHE A 7 -9.64 5.80 -6.00
CA PHE A 7 -11.06 6.09 -5.83
C PHE A 7 -11.83 4.83 -5.40
N LEU A 8 -11.62 3.70 -6.08
CA LEU A 8 -12.29 2.44 -5.77
C LEU A 8 -11.96 1.97 -4.34
N PHE A 9 -10.74 2.14 -3.86
CA PHE A 9 -10.35 1.79 -2.49
C PHE A 9 -11.06 2.64 -1.45
N TYR A 10 -11.13 3.96 -1.63
CA TYR A 10 -11.86 4.81 -0.69
C TYR A 10 -13.37 4.54 -0.71
N PHE A 11 -13.95 4.32 -1.89
CA PHE A 11 -15.35 3.89 -2.02
C PHE A 11 -15.60 2.54 -1.32
N SER A 12 -14.72 1.56 -1.55
CA SER A 12 -14.80 0.23 -0.94
C SER A 12 -14.63 0.29 0.58
N THR A 13 -13.77 1.18 1.08
CA THR A 13 -13.58 1.43 2.52
C THR A 13 -14.85 2.00 3.14
N ALA A 14 -15.47 3.00 2.49
CA ALA A 14 -16.75 3.54 2.95
C ALA A 14 -17.83 2.45 2.96
N PHE A 15 -17.93 1.67 1.87
CA PHE A 15 -18.86 0.54 1.79
C PHE A 15 -18.60 -0.49 2.90
N PHE A 16 -17.35 -0.81 3.22
CA PHE A 16 -16.98 -1.71 4.33
C PHE A 16 -17.46 -1.19 5.68
N VAL A 17 -17.30 0.12 5.96
CA VAL A 17 -17.81 0.73 7.19
C VAL A 17 -19.34 0.62 7.27
N PHE A 18 -20.05 0.93 6.18
CA PHE A 18 -21.51 0.81 6.16
C PHE A 18 -21.98 -0.64 6.28
N SER A 19 -21.30 -1.59 5.66
CA SER A 19 -21.58 -3.03 5.80
C SER A 19 -21.40 -3.51 7.23
N LEU A 20 -20.36 -3.03 7.93
CA LEU A 20 -20.14 -3.35 9.34
C LEU A 20 -21.25 -2.76 10.22
N LEU A 21 -21.63 -1.49 10.01
CA LEU A 21 -22.75 -0.87 10.72
C LEU A 21 -24.06 -1.61 10.48
N TYR A 22 -24.31 -2.05 9.25
CA TYR A 22 -25.50 -2.82 8.89
C TYR A 22 -25.52 -4.19 9.59
N LEU A 23 -24.39 -4.89 9.62
CA LEU A 23 -24.26 -6.17 10.34
C LEU A 23 -24.52 -6.01 11.84
N ILE A 24 -23.98 -4.95 12.46
CA ILE A 24 -24.24 -4.61 13.85
C ILE A 24 -25.73 -4.33 14.07
N PHE A 25 -26.36 -3.56 13.18
CA PHE A 25 -27.79 -3.25 13.24
C PHE A 25 -28.67 -4.51 13.12
N GLU A 26 -28.37 -5.43 12.21
CA GLU A 26 -29.10 -6.70 12.08
C GLU A 26 -29.03 -7.52 13.36
N LYS A 27 -27.84 -7.57 13.98
CA LYS A 27 -27.63 -8.27 15.25
C LYS A 27 -28.44 -7.64 16.39
N PHE A 28 -28.51 -6.31 16.49
CA PHE A 28 -29.34 -5.63 17.49
C PHE A 28 -30.84 -5.83 17.28
N LYS A 29 -31.29 -6.06 16.05
CA LYS A 29 -32.70 -6.31 15.71
C LYS A 29 -33.09 -7.79 15.75
N ASN A 30 -32.20 -8.68 16.19
CA ASN A 30 -32.40 -10.13 16.18
C ASN A 30 -32.88 -10.66 14.81
N LYS A 31 -32.38 -10.07 13.72
CA LYS A 31 -32.64 -10.53 12.35
C LYS A 31 -31.66 -11.62 11.95
N ASP A 32 -32.03 -12.42 10.95
CA ASP A 32 -31.09 -13.32 10.27
C ASP A 32 -29.94 -12.51 9.64
N GLY A 33 -28.77 -12.53 10.29
CA GLY A 33 -27.60 -11.73 9.90
C GLY A 33 -26.91 -12.15 8.60
N PHE A 34 -27.52 -13.05 7.83
CA PHE A 34 -26.94 -13.61 6.60
C PHE A 34 -26.63 -12.52 5.56
N LYS A 35 -27.54 -11.54 5.39
CA LYS A 35 -27.34 -10.43 4.45
C LYS A 35 -26.19 -9.53 4.89
N GLY A 36 -26.14 -9.15 6.17
CA GLY A 36 -25.05 -8.36 6.71
C GLY A 36 -23.69 -9.05 6.59
N VAL A 37 -23.64 -10.38 6.80
CA VAL A 37 -22.41 -11.15 6.59
C VAL A 37 -21.97 -11.10 5.12
N ILE A 38 -22.89 -11.27 4.17
CA ILE A 38 -22.56 -11.18 2.74
C ILE A 38 -22.04 -9.79 2.37
N PHE A 39 -22.71 -8.72 2.80
CA PHE A 39 -22.26 -7.35 2.55
C PHE A 39 -20.90 -7.07 3.19
N PHE A 40 -20.66 -7.59 4.40
CA PHE A 40 -19.38 -7.47 5.07
C PHE A 40 -18.27 -8.21 4.31
N VAL A 41 -18.46 -9.49 3.98
CA VAL A 41 -17.46 -10.30 3.27
C VAL A 41 -17.16 -9.73 1.89
N SER A 42 -18.18 -9.36 1.11
CA SER A 42 -17.99 -8.74 -0.22
C SER A 42 -17.25 -7.40 -0.13
N SER A 43 -17.59 -6.55 0.84
CA SER A 43 -16.88 -5.29 1.06
C SER A 43 -15.42 -5.50 1.47
N PHE A 44 -15.13 -6.51 2.31
CA PHE A 44 -13.78 -6.86 2.71
C PHE A 44 -12.92 -7.30 1.51
N ILE A 45 -13.49 -8.13 0.64
CA ILE A 45 -12.83 -8.56 -0.61
C ILE A 45 -12.54 -7.34 -1.51
N LEU A 46 -13.50 -6.43 -1.67
CA LEU A 46 -13.34 -5.22 -2.49
C LEU A 46 -12.24 -4.29 -1.95
N VAL A 47 -12.18 -4.07 -0.63
CA VAL A 47 -11.11 -3.28 0.00
C VAL A 47 -9.75 -3.92 -0.25
N SER A 48 -9.61 -5.21 0.07
CA SER A 48 -8.34 -5.94 -0.07
C SER A 48 -7.86 -6.00 -1.53
N PHE A 49 -8.80 -6.20 -2.46
CA PHE A 49 -8.51 -6.25 -3.89
C PHE A 49 -8.07 -4.88 -4.43
N SER A 50 -8.81 -3.82 -4.09
CA SER A 50 -8.48 -2.46 -4.54
C SER A 50 -7.15 -1.99 -3.96
N GLU A 51 -6.87 -2.26 -2.68
CA GLU A 51 -5.58 -2.00 -2.05
C GLU A 51 -4.42 -2.66 -2.81
N ASN A 52 -4.54 -3.98 -3.04
CA ASN A 52 -3.54 -4.75 -3.78
C ASN A 52 -3.32 -4.19 -5.21
N ARG A 53 -4.38 -3.77 -5.90
CA ARG A 53 -4.27 -3.18 -7.25
C ARG A 53 -3.58 -1.81 -7.23
N ILE A 54 -3.84 -0.98 -6.23
CA ILE A 54 -3.13 0.30 -6.06
C ILE A 54 -1.65 0.06 -5.84
N CYS A 55 -1.32 -0.79 -4.86
CA CYS A 55 0.08 -1.05 -4.49
C CYS A 55 0.88 -1.62 -5.67
N ASN A 56 0.34 -2.62 -6.38
CA ASN A 56 0.99 -3.15 -7.57
C ASN A 56 1.15 -2.09 -8.67
N SER A 57 0.11 -1.28 -8.93
CA SER A 57 0.21 -0.22 -9.94
C SER A 57 1.29 0.81 -9.60
N ILE A 58 1.47 1.14 -8.30
CA ILE A 58 2.53 2.04 -7.84
C ILE A 58 3.91 1.39 -8.00
N ILE A 59 4.06 0.12 -7.63
CA ILE A 59 5.32 -0.63 -7.82
C ILE A 59 5.69 -0.69 -9.31
N ASP A 60 4.73 -0.98 -10.18
CA ASP A 60 4.94 -1.09 -11.63
C ASP A 60 5.39 0.25 -12.22
N GLU A 61 4.74 1.36 -11.83
CA GLU A 61 5.14 2.71 -12.23
C GLU A 61 6.57 3.01 -11.76
N LEU A 62 6.86 2.78 -10.48
CA LEU A 62 8.18 3.03 -9.91
C LEU A 62 9.28 2.20 -10.61
N THR A 63 9.01 0.92 -10.84
CA THR A 63 9.93 0.00 -11.51
C THR A 63 10.18 0.42 -12.95
N SER A 64 9.13 0.81 -13.68
CA SER A 64 9.21 1.31 -15.05
C SER A 64 10.02 2.60 -15.14
N ASP A 65 9.75 3.55 -14.26
CA ASP A 65 10.41 4.85 -14.24
C ASP A 65 11.90 4.74 -13.88
N ILE A 66 12.24 3.82 -12.96
CA ILE A 66 13.64 3.51 -12.63
C ILE A 66 14.34 2.84 -13.82
N ARG A 67 13.70 1.87 -14.50
CA ARG A 67 14.28 1.21 -15.68
C ARG A 67 14.54 2.20 -16.81
N THR A 68 13.61 3.11 -17.04
CA THR A 68 13.69 4.13 -18.10
C THR A 68 14.53 5.36 -17.74
N ASN A 69 15.18 5.37 -16.56
CA ASN A 69 15.93 6.51 -16.02
C ASN A 69 15.12 7.80 -15.91
N ARG A 70 13.78 7.71 -15.90
CA ARG A 70 12.90 8.83 -15.56
C ARG A 70 12.97 9.16 -14.08
N LEU A 71 13.32 8.18 -13.26
CA LEU A 71 13.59 8.32 -11.85
C LEU A 71 15.02 7.87 -11.55
N ILE A 72 15.81 8.77 -10.94
CA ILE A 72 17.21 8.58 -10.59
C ILE A 72 17.35 8.79 -9.09
N LEU A 73 18.01 7.84 -8.41
CA LEU A 73 18.34 7.99 -7.00
C LEU A 73 19.49 8.98 -6.84
N GLU A 74 19.41 9.87 -5.86
CA GLU A 74 20.56 10.71 -5.47
C GLU A 74 21.81 9.86 -5.15
N LYS A 75 23.00 10.44 -5.34
CA LYS A 75 24.27 9.76 -5.01
C LYS A 75 24.35 9.55 -3.49
N ASN A 76 24.88 8.39 -3.06
CA ASN A 76 25.05 7.97 -1.66
C ASN A 76 23.75 7.63 -0.90
N ASN A 77 22.74 7.10 -1.58
CA ASN A 77 21.56 6.54 -0.91
C ASN A 77 21.84 5.17 -0.27
N PHE A 78 21.11 4.88 0.80
CA PHE A 78 21.11 3.57 1.48
C PHE A 78 20.69 2.41 0.57
N ILE A 79 19.96 2.71 -0.51
CA ILE A 79 19.37 1.74 -1.43
C ILE A 79 19.89 2.02 -2.83
N THR A 80 20.24 0.95 -3.54
CA THR A 80 20.69 1.02 -4.94
C THR A 80 19.53 0.87 -5.91
N LYS A 81 19.79 1.22 -7.18
CA LYS A 81 18.83 1.00 -8.27
C LYS A 81 18.40 -0.48 -8.36
N ASN A 82 19.35 -1.40 -8.17
CA ASN A 82 19.08 -2.84 -8.27
C ASN A 82 18.17 -3.33 -7.15
N ASP A 83 18.33 -2.78 -5.94
CA ASP A 83 17.47 -3.13 -4.80
C ASP A 83 16.00 -2.75 -5.07
N LEU A 84 15.76 -1.58 -5.67
CA LEU A 84 14.40 -1.17 -6.05
C LEU A 84 13.80 -2.05 -7.14
N LEU A 85 14.60 -2.60 -8.04
CA LEU A 85 14.10 -3.56 -9.04
C LEU A 85 13.69 -4.90 -8.43
N THR A 86 14.05 -5.16 -7.17
CA THR A 86 13.61 -6.34 -6.41
C THR A 86 12.39 -6.08 -5.53
N LEU A 87 11.72 -4.93 -5.70
CA LEU A 87 10.51 -4.59 -4.96
C LEU A 87 9.44 -5.68 -5.08
N LYS A 88 9.03 -6.19 -3.93
CA LYS A 88 7.95 -7.16 -3.81
C LYS A 88 6.75 -6.49 -3.17
N HIS A 89 5.56 -6.85 -3.64
CA HIS A 89 4.32 -6.51 -2.97
C HIS A 89 4.13 -7.41 -1.73
N SER A 90 3.65 -6.86 -0.61
CA SER A 90 3.12 -7.65 0.50
C SER A 90 2.07 -6.87 1.28
N SER A 91 0.99 -7.56 1.62
CA SER A 91 -0.12 -7.09 2.45
C SER A 91 0.03 -7.46 3.94
N GLN A 92 1.20 -7.95 4.37
CA GLN A 92 1.38 -8.42 5.74
C GLN A 92 1.38 -7.26 6.75
N ARG A 93 0.88 -7.50 7.96
CA ARG A 93 0.90 -6.55 9.07
C ARG A 93 2.35 -6.26 9.46
N HIS A 94 2.64 -5.01 9.78
CA HIS A 94 4.02 -4.55 9.84
C HIS A 94 4.41 -4.05 11.23
N ASN A 95 5.55 -4.53 11.73
CA ASN A 95 6.19 -3.99 12.93
C ASN A 95 7.42 -3.20 12.51
N TYR A 96 7.28 -1.88 12.43
CA TYR A 96 8.33 -1.00 11.92
C TYR A 96 9.12 -0.34 13.03
N SER A 97 10.43 -0.27 12.83
CA SER A 97 11.26 0.71 13.54
C SER A 97 10.83 2.13 13.21
N GLU A 98 10.91 3.02 14.20
CA GLU A 98 10.70 4.46 14.00
C GLU A 98 11.76 5.08 13.08
N LYS A 99 12.88 4.38 12.86
CA LYS A 99 13.92 4.79 11.91
C LYS A 99 13.37 4.79 10.49
N LYS A 100 13.33 5.97 9.89
CA LYS A 100 12.97 6.20 8.48
C LYS A 100 14.23 6.49 7.68
N TYR A 101 14.37 5.83 6.53
CA TYR A 101 15.42 6.14 5.56
C TYR A 101 14.75 6.82 4.37
N GLY A 102 15.07 8.09 4.15
CA GLY A 102 14.56 8.87 3.02
C GLY A 102 15.50 8.73 1.82
N VAL A 103 14.93 8.48 0.66
CA VAL A 103 15.64 8.46 -0.62
C VAL A 103 14.91 9.41 -1.56
N LYS A 104 15.59 10.48 -1.97
CA LYS A 104 15.01 11.44 -2.92
C LYS A 104 15.23 10.96 -4.35
N VAL A 105 14.18 11.09 -5.16
CA VAL A 105 14.18 10.66 -6.55
C VAL A 105 14.14 11.88 -7.47
N LEU A 106 15.07 11.94 -8.43
CA LEU A 106 15.17 13.00 -9.43
C LEU A 106 14.55 12.52 -10.75
N PRO A 107 13.89 13.41 -11.53
CA PRO A 107 13.74 14.85 -11.32
C PRO A 107 12.48 15.25 -10.53
N SER A 108 11.59 14.31 -10.19
CA SER A 108 10.31 14.61 -9.53
C SER A 108 10.45 15.24 -8.14
N LYS A 109 11.64 15.09 -7.51
CA LYS A 109 11.94 15.49 -6.12
C LYS A 109 11.01 14.83 -5.10
N GLU A 110 10.41 13.71 -5.48
CA GLU A 110 9.57 12.90 -4.60
C GLU A 110 10.46 12.06 -3.70
N ASP A 111 9.99 11.84 -2.46
CA ASP A 111 10.72 11.06 -1.48
C ASP A 111 10.14 9.63 -1.43
N LEU A 112 11.04 8.67 -1.41
CA LEU A 112 10.78 7.29 -1.03
C LEU A 112 11.22 7.13 0.42
N PHE A 113 10.31 6.73 1.29
CA PHE A 113 10.65 6.38 2.67
C PHE A 113 10.67 4.88 2.84
N PHE A 114 11.71 4.42 3.53
CA PHE A 114 11.86 3.03 3.92
C PHE A 114 11.79 2.92 5.43
N LYS A 115 11.00 1.96 5.90
CA LYS A 115 10.96 1.58 7.31
C LYS A 115 11.45 0.15 7.46
N LYS A 116 12.48 -0.05 8.28
CA LYS A 116 12.97 -1.38 8.58
C LYS A 116 11.96 -2.12 9.47
N ASP A 117 11.63 -3.34 9.12
CA ASP A 117 10.87 -4.23 9.98
C ASP A 117 11.73 -4.66 11.19
N PHE A 118 11.11 -4.86 12.35
CA PHE A 118 11.79 -5.33 13.55
C PHE A 118 12.10 -6.82 13.51
N VAL A 119 11.23 -7.61 12.86
CA VAL A 119 11.26 -9.08 12.94
C VAL A 119 12.01 -9.69 11.77
N ASN A 120 12.07 -8.99 10.64
CA ASN A 120 12.70 -9.46 9.42
C ASN A 120 13.60 -8.38 8.81
N ASN A 121 14.49 -8.75 7.89
CA ASN A 121 15.37 -7.79 7.18
C ASN A 121 14.65 -7.09 6.01
N LYS A 122 13.33 -6.91 6.08
CA LYS A 122 12.56 -6.20 5.05
C LYS A 122 12.53 -4.70 5.33
N TYR A 123 12.62 -3.93 4.25
CA TYR A 123 12.47 -2.49 4.27
C TYR A 123 11.24 -2.13 3.47
N TRP A 124 10.27 -1.56 4.16
CA TRP A 124 8.95 -1.30 3.62
C TRP A 124 8.89 0.09 3.02
N LEU A 125 8.44 0.14 1.77
CA LEU A 125 8.47 1.32 0.92
C LEU A 125 7.18 2.14 1.04
N TYR A 126 7.36 3.43 1.20
CA TYR A 126 6.32 4.46 1.16
C TYR A 126 6.73 5.51 0.12
N TYR A 127 5.83 5.87 -0.79
CA TYR A 127 6.09 6.79 -1.88
C TYR A 127 5.24 8.06 -1.72
N THR A 128 5.89 9.20 -1.49
CA THR A 128 5.18 10.44 -1.12
C THR A 128 4.30 11.03 -2.21
N LYS A 129 4.52 10.64 -3.47
CA LYS A 129 3.72 11.03 -4.63
C LYS A 129 2.23 10.78 -4.42
N TYR A 130 1.89 9.63 -3.81
CA TYR A 130 0.50 9.24 -3.57
C TYR A 130 0.14 9.39 -2.09
N SER A 131 -0.97 10.07 -1.80
CA SER A 131 -1.49 10.24 -0.43
C SER A 131 -1.74 8.89 0.25
N PHE A 132 -2.22 7.90 -0.50
CA PHE A 132 -2.38 6.51 -0.09
C PHE A 132 -1.06 5.93 0.46
N SER A 133 0.03 6.09 -0.29
CA SER A 133 1.33 5.52 0.04
C SER A 133 2.10 6.29 1.12
N ARG A 134 1.55 7.40 1.64
CA ARG A 134 2.08 8.04 2.86
C ARG A 134 1.69 7.28 4.12
N LYS A 135 0.58 6.55 4.08
CA LYS A 135 0.03 5.80 5.23
C LYS A 135 0.21 4.29 5.06
N ILE A 136 0.08 3.79 3.84
CA ILE A 136 0.15 2.36 3.50
C ILE A 136 1.47 2.10 2.77
N ALA A 137 2.19 1.06 3.18
CA ALA A 137 3.39 0.64 2.47
C ALA A 137 2.98 0.00 1.14
N VAL A 138 3.62 0.40 0.05
CA VAL A 138 3.30 -0.12 -1.29
C VAL A 138 3.99 -1.44 -1.58
N GLY A 139 5.11 -1.72 -0.89
CA GLY A 139 5.88 -2.94 -1.06
C GLY A 139 7.06 -2.97 -0.10
N TYR A 140 7.97 -3.91 -0.33
CA TYR A 140 9.20 -4.05 0.44
C TYR A 140 10.37 -4.50 -0.42
N ILE A 141 11.57 -4.22 0.06
CA ILE A 141 12.82 -4.80 -0.42
C ILE A 141 13.44 -5.65 0.68
N GLU A 142 14.15 -6.71 0.27
CA GLU A 142 14.98 -7.55 1.15
C GLU A 142 16.43 -7.25 0.80
N LEU A 143 17.13 -6.51 1.68
CA LEU A 143 18.57 -6.32 1.54
C LEU A 143 19.25 -7.60 2.03
N LYS A 144 20.04 -8.22 1.13
CA LYS A 144 20.86 -9.40 1.44
C LYS A 144 22.10 -9.00 2.23
#